data_AF-F9D2W4-F1
#
_entry.id   AF-F9D2W4-F1
#
_cell.length_a   1.000
_cell.length_b   1.000
_cell.length_c   1.000
_cell.angle_alpha   90.00
_cell.angle_beta   90.00
_cell.angle_gamma   90.00
#
_symmetry.space_group_name_H-M   'P 1'
#
loop_
_entity.id
_entity.type
_entity.pdbx_description
1 polymer ?
#
loop_
_entity_poly.entity_id
_entity_poly.type
_entity_poly.pdbx_seq_one_letter_code
_entity_poly.pdbx_strand_id
1 'polypeptide(L)'
;MKKLFTFAMAVMTSLSLWAVEDDINEYVNNNANYMGVLSNTRWCDHNIGTTSSMEYGNYYQWGNIHVQGSYNAASYGNMYETINTTDIAGWYSAPNCWDVAMCYGETWIKSLTMVQWKELIDNCTWKWSDDDKVYYVTGPSGTTIVLPAAGYKDGRKAIHAGTDGYYWTTTRNEQNTKEAYCVHFNKDKIEIIPMDRAYGLSVRPGIPGFIFDEEADTNPVPLGQYNVFASLKTSFEEDVWRPICVPFTINQEDGHCNLLDIVSKVAVFKGIKDGVAQFETLEIGNGIVCGTPYLVLPASGYNSTMGNRLINGEGTVGAVTEGTATYQGTYTKKVIPAGAYIFDGKNFVKSNGELEAKANTAYLAITESNMPETLACAIDGKVLDENLAGVEMQQSDIKVNVYNLQGMLIRTAVKQHKALDGLQHGVYIINGKKVCK
;
A
#
# COMPACT_ATOMS: atom_id res chain seq x y z
N MET A 1 -29.89 48.43 -1.56
CA MET A 1 -30.64 47.15 -1.65
C MET A 1 -29.60 46.06 -1.90
N LYS A 2 -28.97 45.49 -0.87
CA LYS A 2 -29.38 44.30 -0.10
C LYS A 2 -29.83 43.10 -0.98
N LYS A 3 -28.88 42.16 -1.14
CA LYS A 3 -28.93 40.68 -1.05
C LYS A 3 -29.98 39.86 -1.83
N LEU A 4 -29.63 38.58 -2.02
CA LEU A 4 -30.36 37.40 -2.53
C LEU A 4 -30.19 37.17 -4.05
N PHE A 5 -29.70 36.03 -4.58
CA PHE A 5 -29.64 34.65 -4.07
C PHE A 5 -28.39 33.91 -4.58
N THR A 6 -27.52 33.52 -3.64
CA THR A 6 -26.61 32.37 -3.77
C THR A 6 -27.29 31.22 -3.03
N PHE A 7 -28.07 30.38 -3.71
CA PHE A 7 -28.63 29.16 -3.11
C PHE A 7 -29.17 28.21 -4.19
N ALA A 8 -28.29 27.44 -4.83
CA ALA A 8 -28.70 26.30 -5.67
C ALA A 8 -27.66 25.18 -5.75
N MET A 9 -26.64 25.17 -4.88
CA MET A 9 -25.54 24.20 -4.95
C MET A 9 -25.24 23.52 -3.59
N ALA A 10 -26.25 23.42 -2.71
CA ALA A 10 -26.09 22.87 -1.36
C ALA A 10 -27.19 21.89 -0.93
N VAL A 11 -28.03 21.38 -1.85
CA VAL A 11 -29.15 20.47 -1.48
C VAL A 11 -29.10 19.11 -2.19
N MET A 12 -28.22 18.89 -3.17
CA MET A 12 -28.00 17.55 -3.75
C MET A 12 -26.83 16.79 -3.12
N THR A 13 -26.03 17.42 -2.25
CA THR A 13 -24.89 16.77 -1.60
C THR A 13 -25.24 16.09 -0.28
N SER A 14 -26.43 16.30 0.30
CA SER A 14 -26.77 15.76 1.62
C SER A 14 -27.75 14.60 1.61
N LEU A 15 -28.43 14.30 0.50
CA LEU A 15 -29.23 13.06 0.39
C LEU A 15 -28.40 11.90 -0.16
N SER A 16 -27.40 12.19 -1.02
CA SER A 16 -26.43 11.18 -1.44
C SER A 16 -25.51 10.79 -0.30
N LEU A 17 -25.00 11.72 0.52
CA LEU A 17 -24.02 11.42 1.57
C LEU A 17 -24.55 10.46 2.66
N TRP A 18 -25.85 10.51 2.97
CA TRP A 18 -26.46 9.61 3.98
C TRP A 18 -26.80 8.22 3.41
N ALA A 19 -27.08 8.11 2.10
CA ALA A 19 -27.18 6.80 1.43
C ALA A 19 -25.79 6.19 1.18
N VAL A 20 -24.78 7.05 0.99
CA VAL A 20 -23.37 6.71 0.77
C VAL A 20 -22.69 6.14 2.01
N GLU A 21 -22.97 6.68 3.21
CA GLU A 21 -22.40 6.16 4.46
C GLU A 21 -22.97 4.79 4.85
N ASP A 22 -24.23 4.51 4.48
CA ASP A 22 -24.89 3.22 4.71
C ASP A 22 -24.32 2.12 3.79
N ASP A 23 -24.04 2.42 2.51
CA ASP A 23 -23.42 1.47 1.56
C ASP A 23 -21.95 1.14 1.91
N ILE A 24 -21.18 2.13 2.42
CA ILE A 24 -19.79 1.90 2.87
C ILE A 24 -19.77 0.90 4.02
N ASN A 25 -20.64 1.04 5.02
CA ASN A 25 -20.71 0.11 6.13
C ASN A 25 -21.22 -1.28 5.70
N GLU A 26 -22.08 -1.36 4.69
CA GLU A 26 -22.59 -2.64 4.15
C GLU A 26 -21.48 -3.46 3.45
N TYR A 27 -20.59 -2.83 2.68
CA TYR A 27 -19.50 -3.55 2.01
C TYR A 27 -18.21 -3.70 2.85
N VAL A 28 -17.84 -2.68 3.65
CA VAL A 28 -16.61 -2.68 4.48
C VAL A 28 -16.75 -3.53 5.74
N ASN A 29 -17.89 -3.45 6.45
CA ASN A 29 -17.99 -4.09 7.77
C ASN A 29 -18.37 -5.57 7.72
N ASN A 30 -18.78 -6.13 6.58
CA ASN A 30 -19.19 -7.54 6.51
C ASN A 30 -18.85 -8.34 5.23
N ASN A 31 -18.41 -7.75 4.12
CA ASN A 31 -18.63 -8.41 2.81
C ASN A 31 -17.42 -8.54 1.87
N ALA A 32 -16.25 -7.95 2.17
CA ALA A 32 -15.04 -8.06 1.35
C ALA A 32 -14.12 -9.22 1.77
N ASN A 33 -14.28 -10.36 1.11
CA ASN A 33 -13.63 -11.63 1.42
C ASN A 33 -12.19 -11.69 0.90
N TYR A 34 -11.22 -11.75 1.81
CA TYR A 34 -9.83 -12.03 1.44
C TYR A 34 -9.71 -13.51 1.06
N MET A 35 -9.39 -13.77 -0.20
CA MET A 35 -9.31 -15.13 -0.74
C MET A 35 -7.92 -15.77 -0.54
N GLY A 36 -6.88 -15.00 -0.19
CA GLY A 36 -5.51 -15.54 -0.12
C GLY A 36 -4.88 -15.76 -1.51
N VAL A 37 -5.34 -15.00 -2.51
CA VAL A 37 -4.81 -15.00 -3.87
C VAL A 37 -3.67 -13.97 -4.00
N LEU A 38 -2.73 -14.17 -4.91
CA LEU A 38 -1.55 -13.34 -5.19
C LEU A 38 -1.83 -11.84 -5.38
N SER A 39 -2.94 -11.45 -6.02
CA SER A 39 -3.31 -10.04 -6.21
C SER A 39 -3.80 -9.38 -4.92
N ASN A 40 -3.99 -10.15 -3.84
CA ASN A 40 -4.66 -9.74 -2.61
C ASN A 40 -6.05 -9.11 -2.84
N THR A 41 -6.65 -9.34 -4.02
CA THR A 41 -8.00 -8.88 -4.33
C THR A 41 -8.98 -9.47 -3.32
N ARG A 42 -9.82 -8.61 -2.75
CA ARG A 42 -10.93 -9.03 -1.91
C ARG A 42 -12.20 -9.07 -2.72
N TRP A 43 -12.95 -10.15 -2.56
CA TRP A 43 -14.15 -10.42 -3.34
C TRP A 43 -15.39 -10.09 -2.52
N CYS A 44 -16.28 -9.27 -3.07
CA CYS A 44 -17.56 -9.04 -2.41
C CYS A 44 -18.36 -10.35 -2.35
N ASP A 45 -19.17 -10.55 -1.31
CA ASP A 45 -19.95 -11.76 -1.08
C ASP A 45 -21.21 -11.85 -1.96
N HIS A 46 -21.65 -10.75 -2.57
CA HIS A 46 -22.79 -10.69 -3.50
C HIS A 46 -22.53 -9.92 -4.80
N ASN A 47 -23.45 -10.02 -5.76
CA ASN A 47 -23.38 -9.33 -7.05
C ASN A 47 -23.96 -7.90 -6.94
N ILE A 48 -23.55 -7.00 -7.83
CA ILE A 48 -24.15 -5.66 -7.90
C ILE A 48 -25.66 -5.77 -8.11
N GLY A 49 -26.44 -5.02 -7.32
CA GLY A 49 -27.90 -4.97 -7.42
C GLY A 49 -28.65 -5.96 -6.53
N THR A 50 -27.97 -6.61 -5.59
CA THR A 50 -28.56 -7.40 -4.50
C THR A 50 -27.73 -7.23 -3.23
N THR A 51 -28.26 -7.64 -2.09
CA THR A 51 -27.55 -7.73 -0.80
C THR A 51 -27.38 -9.19 -0.36
N SER A 52 -27.77 -10.14 -1.20
CA SER A 52 -27.73 -11.59 -0.94
C SER A 52 -26.69 -12.28 -1.80
N SER A 53 -25.81 -13.07 -1.17
CA SER A 53 -24.77 -13.84 -1.85
C SER A 53 -25.30 -14.91 -2.82
N MET A 54 -26.55 -15.33 -2.65
CA MET A 54 -27.21 -16.37 -3.43
C MET A 54 -27.99 -15.81 -4.63
N GLU A 55 -28.24 -14.50 -4.67
CA GLU A 55 -29.04 -13.89 -5.73
C GLU A 55 -28.18 -13.48 -6.93
N TYR A 56 -28.81 -13.43 -8.11
CA TYR A 56 -28.12 -13.12 -9.36
C TYR A 56 -27.69 -11.65 -9.46
N GLY A 57 -28.30 -10.77 -8.68
CA GLY A 57 -28.16 -9.32 -8.83
C GLY A 57 -28.74 -8.82 -10.14
N ASN A 58 -28.29 -7.64 -10.55
CA ASN A 58 -28.66 -7.03 -11.81
C ASN A 58 -27.78 -7.52 -12.97
N TYR A 59 -28.29 -7.33 -14.18
CA TYR A 59 -27.56 -7.58 -15.42
C TYR A 59 -27.13 -6.26 -16.03
N TYR A 60 -25.89 -6.19 -16.49
CA TYR A 60 -25.30 -5.01 -17.07
C TYR A 60 -24.72 -5.34 -18.44
N GLN A 61 -24.90 -4.45 -19.41
CA GLN A 61 -24.09 -4.50 -20.64
C GLN A 61 -22.68 -4.01 -20.29
N TRP A 62 -21.68 -4.49 -21.01
CA TRP A 62 -20.29 -4.19 -20.64
C TRP A 62 -20.03 -2.66 -20.71
N GLY A 63 -19.60 -2.07 -19.60
CA GLY A 63 -19.39 -0.62 -19.52
C GLY A 63 -20.66 0.24 -19.40
N ASN A 64 -21.85 -0.38 -19.35
CA ASN A 64 -23.11 0.30 -19.10
C ASN A 64 -23.53 0.13 -17.65
N ILE A 65 -23.62 1.24 -16.94
CA ILE A 65 -23.87 1.27 -15.49
C ILE A 65 -25.35 1.25 -15.15
N HIS A 66 -26.21 1.35 -16.17
CA HIS A 66 -27.65 1.32 -16.00
C HIS A 66 -28.22 0.01 -16.54
N VAL A 67 -29.11 -0.59 -15.75
CA VAL A 67 -29.91 -1.73 -16.19
C VAL A 67 -30.78 -1.33 -17.39
N GLN A 68 -30.99 -2.28 -18.30
CA GLN A 68 -31.74 -2.06 -19.52
C GLN A 68 -33.05 -2.85 -19.55
N GLY A 69 -34.05 -2.32 -20.25
CA GLY A 69 -35.29 -3.04 -20.53
C GLY A 69 -35.12 -4.16 -21.58
N SER A 70 -34.00 -4.15 -22.32
CA SER A 70 -33.62 -5.17 -23.31
C SER A 70 -32.10 -5.12 -23.52
N TYR A 71 -31.46 -6.27 -23.73
CA TYR A 71 -29.99 -6.41 -23.84
C TYR A 71 -29.62 -6.94 -25.23
N ASN A 72 -29.32 -6.04 -26.16
CA ASN A 72 -28.93 -6.40 -27.52
C ASN A 72 -28.17 -5.24 -28.17
N ALA A 73 -27.64 -5.47 -29.37
CA ALA A 73 -26.86 -4.45 -30.09
C ALA A 73 -27.62 -3.12 -30.28
N ALA A 74 -28.95 -3.14 -30.38
CA ALA A 74 -29.74 -1.92 -30.51
C ALA A 74 -29.83 -1.11 -29.21
N SER A 75 -29.91 -1.77 -28.04
CA SER A 75 -29.89 -1.07 -26.75
C SER A 75 -28.48 -0.64 -26.34
N TYR A 76 -27.44 -1.37 -26.78
CA TYR A 76 -26.05 -0.98 -26.56
C TYR A 76 -25.61 0.18 -27.48
N GLY A 77 -26.09 0.18 -28.72
CA GLY A 77 -25.96 1.30 -29.66
C GLY A 77 -24.53 1.81 -29.82
N ASN A 78 -24.34 3.10 -29.61
CA ASN A 78 -23.05 3.77 -29.80
C ASN A 78 -21.99 3.39 -28.75
N MET A 79 -22.34 2.63 -27.70
CA MET A 79 -21.36 2.20 -26.69
C MET A 79 -20.24 1.32 -27.26
N TYR A 80 -20.47 0.65 -28.41
CA TYR A 80 -19.39 -0.06 -29.11
C TYR A 80 -18.23 0.87 -29.49
N GLU A 81 -18.53 2.10 -29.89
CA GLU A 81 -17.56 3.09 -30.33
C GLU A 81 -17.11 3.99 -29.17
N THR A 82 -18.04 4.40 -28.31
CA THR A 82 -17.77 5.29 -27.16
C THR A 82 -16.77 4.65 -26.18
N ILE A 83 -16.91 3.35 -25.92
CA ILE A 83 -16.00 2.64 -25.00
C ILE A 83 -14.86 2.02 -25.81
N ASN A 84 -13.86 2.85 -26.11
CA ASN A 84 -12.65 2.46 -26.84
C ASN A 84 -11.43 2.30 -25.92
N THR A 85 -11.59 1.61 -24.80
CA THR A 85 -10.50 1.19 -23.91
C THR A 85 -10.38 -0.33 -23.92
N THR A 86 -9.19 -0.84 -23.59
CA THR A 86 -8.93 -2.27 -23.42
C THR A 86 -9.35 -2.77 -22.04
N ASP A 87 -9.49 -1.87 -21.06
CA ASP A 87 -9.92 -2.18 -19.70
C ASP A 87 -10.79 -1.04 -19.15
N ILE A 88 -11.93 -1.38 -18.54
CA ILE A 88 -12.82 -0.44 -17.88
C ILE A 88 -12.66 -0.39 -16.36
N ALA A 89 -11.84 -1.26 -15.76
CA ALA A 89 -11.66 -1.31 -14.30
C ALA A 89 -11.27 0.06 -13.73
N GLY A 90 -11.98 0.53 -12.71
CA GLY A 90 -11.65 1.81 -12.09
C GLY A 90 -11.98 3.03 -12.94
N TRP A 91 -12.62 2.89 -14.11
CA TRP A 91 -12.78 4.00 -15.05
C TRP A 91 -13.85 4.99 -14.57
N TYR A 92 -13.35 6.15 -14.11
CA TYR A 92 -14.14 7.32 -13.75
C TYR A 92 -13.50 8.59 -14.32
N SER A 93 -14.15 9.22 -15.28
CA SER A 93 -13.74 10.50 -15.85
C SER A 93 -14.98 11.34 -16.11
N ALA A 94 -15.38 12.21 -15.17
CA ALA A 94 -16.61 13.01 -15.32
C ALA A 94 -16.75 13.63 -16.73
N PRO A 95 -17.88 13.43 -17.43
CA PRO A 95 -19.17 12.91 -16.94
C PRO A 95 -19.33 11.37 -16.99
N ASN A 96 -18.25 10.65 -17.27
CA ASN A 96 -18.27 9.27 -17.73
C ASN A 96 -17.80 8.27 -16.63
N CYS A 97 -18.67 7.38 -16.13
CA CYS A 97 -18.31 6.20 -15.29
C CYS A 97 -18.71 4.84 -15.93
N TRP A 98 -17.73 3.97 -16.22
CA TRP A 98 -17.87 2.80 -17.12
C TRP A 98 -17.88 1.50 -16.30
N ASP A 99 -17.15 1.50 -15.19
CA ASP A 99 -17.13 0.40 -14.22
C ASP A 99 -18.33 0.54 -13.27
N VAL A 100 -19.36 -0.29 -13.45
CA VAL A 100 -20.56 -0.24 -12.62
C VAL A 100 -20.23 -0.35 -11.12
N ALA A 101 -19.25 -1.17 -10.73
CA ALA A 101 -18.89 -1.31 -9.33
C ALA A 101 -18.31 0.00 -8.77
N MET A 102 -17.48 0.72 -9.54
CA MET A 102 -16.96 2.04 -9.14
C MET A 102 -18.04 3.10 -9.05
N CYS A 103 -19.04 3.04 -9.93
CA CYS A 103 -20.10 4.06 -9.94
C CYS A 103 -21.08 3.88 -8.78
N TYR A 104 -21.24 2.65 -8.28
CA TYR A 104 -22.12 2.31 -7.15
C TYR A 104 -21.38 2.31 -5.81
N GLY A 105 -20.13 1.82 -5.76
CA GLY A 105 -19.39 1.56 -4.51
C GLY A 105 -18.35 2.61 -4.13
N GLU A 106 -18.44 3.81 -4.69
CA GLU A 106 -17.41 4.85 -4.64
C GLU A 106 -16.04 4.38 -5.16
N THR A 107 -15.04 5.28 -5.14
CA THR A 107 -13.76 5.18 -5.88
C THR A 107 -12.85 3.98 -5.59
N TRP A 108 -13.29 3.04 -4.75
CA TRP A 108 -12.46 1.97 -4.20
C TRP A 108 -13.00 0.55 -4.40
N ILE A 109 -14.28 0.37 -4.78
CA ILE A 109 -14.82 -0.91 -5.25
C ILE A 109 -14.73 -0.95 -6.78
N LYS A 110 -14.23 -2.05 -7.35
CA LYS A 110 -14.04 -2.22 -8.79
C LYS A 110 -14.65 -3.51 -9.30
N SER A 111 -15.03 -3.49 -10.58
CA SER A 111 -15.26 -4.72 -11.32
C SER A 111 -13.90 -5.38 -11.57
N LEU A 112 -13.88 -6.70 -11.62
CA LEU A 112 -12.62 -7.44 -11.63
C LEU A 112 -12.12 -7.70 -13.06
N THR A 113 -10.79 -7.57 -13.23
CA THR A 113 -10.11 -7.82 -14.50
C THR A 113 -10.11 -9.31 -14.85
N MET A 114 -9.86 -9.62 -16.12
CA MET A 114 -9.68 -11.00 -16.56
C MET A 114 -8.56 -11.71 -15.79
N VAL A 115 -7.47 -11.00 -15.46
CA VAL A 115 -6.34 -11.56 -14.72
C VAL A 115 -6.75 -11.96 -13.29
N GLN A 116 -7.51 -11.10 -12.60
CA GLN A 116 -8.02 -11.40 -11.24
C GLN A 116 -9.01 -12.58 -11.24
N TRP A 117 -9.88 -12.67 -12.24
CA TRP A 117 -10.76 -13.83 -12.39
C TRP A 117 -9.98 -15.11 -12.70
N LYS A 118 -8.99 -15.04 -13.59
CA LYS A 118 -8.13 -16.19 -13.92
C LYS A 118 -7.39 -16.70 -12.69
N GLU A 119 -6.91 -15.78 -11.87
CA GLU A 119 -6.27 -16.11 -10.60
C GLU A 119 -7.21 -16.83 -9.63
N LEU A 120 -8.47 -16.40 -9.51
CA LEU A 120 -9.49 -17.10 -8.71
C LEU A 120 -9.75 -18.52 -9.24
N ILE A 121 -9.78 -18.70 -10.57
CA ILE A 121 -9.95 -20.01 -11.21
C ILE A 121 -8.75 -20.92 -10.91
N ASP A 122 -7.52 -20.39 -10.97
CA ASP A 122 -6.29 -21.17 -10.86
C ASP A 122 -5.91 -21.52 -9.41
N ASN A 123 -6.24 -20.65 -8.45
CA ASN A 123 -5.74 -20.76 -7.07
C ASN A 123 -6.80 -21.13 -6.03
N CYS A 124 -8.10 -21.12 -6.38
CA CYS A 124 -9.18 -21.45 -5.44
C CYS A 124 -9.82 -22.80 -5.76
N THR A 125 -10.47 -23.38 -4.75
CA THR A 125 -11.24 -24.62 -4.87
C THR A 125 -12.70 -24.30 -5.17
N TRP A 126 -13.24 -24.88 -6.24
CA TRP A 126 -14.62 -24.65 -6.69
C TRP A 126 -15.47 -25.90 -6.43
N LYS A 127 -16.58 -25.75 -5.71
CA LYS A 127 -17.54 -26.82 -5.43
C LYS A 127 -18.94 -26.43 -5.84
N TRP A 128 -19.51 -27.14 -6.81
CA TRP A 128 -20.88 -26.94 -7.27
C TRP A 128 -21.90 -27.47 -6.26
N SER A 129 -23.01 -26.75 -6.11
CA SER A 129 -24.22 -27.20 -5.40
C SER A 129 -25.38 -27.35 -6.37
N ASP A 130 -25.89 -28.58 -6.52
CA ASP A 130 -27.07 -28.84 -7.34
C ASP A 130 -28.37 -28.32 -6.71
N ASP A 131 -28.44 -28.22 -5.39
CA ASP A 131 -29.64 -27.73 -4.71
C ASP A 131 -29.76 -26.21 -4.84
N ASP A 132 -28.64 -25.51 -4.66
CA ASP A 132 -28.60 -24.06 -4.66
C ASP A 132 -28.34 -23.45 -6.04
N LYS A 133 -27.83 -24.25 -6.98
CA LYS A 133 -27.38 -23.79 -8.32
C LYS A 133 -26.31 -22.69 -8.23
N VAL A 134 -25.33 -22.91 -7.35
CA VAL A 134 -24.21 -22.00 -7.12
C VAL A 134 -22.88 -22.75 -7.07
N TYR A 135 -21.79 -22.02 -7.27
CA TYR A 135 -20.46 -22.45 -6.82
C TYR A 135 -20.12 -21.86 -5.46
N TYR A 136 -19.65 -22.71 -4.56
CA TYR A 136 -18.86 -22.30 -3.40
C TYR A 136 -17.39 -22.28 -3.79
N VAL A 137 -16.76 -21.12 -3.71
CA VAL A 137 -15.36 -20.91 -4.09
C VAL A 137 -14.56 -20.61 -2.84
N THR A 138 -13.68 -21.52 -2.45
CA THR A 138 -12.84 -21.40 -1.26
C THR A 138 -11.40 -21.09 -1.65
N GLY A 139 -10.88 -19.97 -1.14
CA GLY A 139 -9.51 -19.54 -1.43
C GLY A 139 -8.47 -20.09 -0.44
N PRO A 140 -7.16 -19.92 -0.73
CA PRO A 140 -6.07 -20.32 0.18
C PRO A 140 -6.16 -19.76 1.60
N SER A 141 -6.84 -18.62 1.79
CA SER A 141 -7.11 -18.06 3.12
C SER A 141 -8.10 -18.87 3.96
N GLY A 142 -8.81 -19.83 3.36
CA GLY A 142 -9.94 -20.54 3.97
C GLY A 142 -11.29 -19.83 3.82
N THR A 143 -11.30 -18.58 3.35
CA THR A 143 -12.53 -17.84 3.09
C THR A 143 -13.27 -18.42 1.89
N THR A 144 -14.61 -18.42 1.95
CA THR A 144 -15.46 -18.92 0.87
C THR A 144 -16.40 -17.83 0.38
N ILE A 145 -16.49 -17.64 -0.94
CA ILE A 145 -17.50 -16.82 -1.61
C ILE A 145 -18.48 -17.70 -2.38
N VAL A 146 -19.66 -17.15 -2.67
CA VAL A 146 -20.70 -17.84 -3.44
C VAL A 146 -20.92 -17.15 -4.78
N LEU A 147 -20.91 -17.93 -5.85
CA LEU A 147 -21.17 -17.48 -7.22
C LEU A 147 -22.40 -18.18 -7.79
N PRO A 148 -23.56 -17.50 -7.83
CA PRO A 148 -24.77 -18.04 -8.43
C PRO A 148 -24.68 -18.28 -9.94
N ALA A 149 -25.37 -19.31 -10.42
CA ALA A 149 -25.54 -19.56 -11.86
C ALA A 149 -26.53 -18.56 -12.49
N ALA A 150 -26.14 -17.29 -12.58
CA ALA A 150 -27.00 -16.19 -12.98
C ALA A 150 -27.48 -16.28 -14.45
N GLY A 151 -26.81 -17.03 -15.31
CA GLY A 151 -27.06 -16.96 -16.75
C GLY A 151 -26.71 -15.59 -17.32
N TYR A 152 -27.29 -15.25 -18.47
CA TYR A 152 -27.16 -13.93 -19.08
C TYR A 152 -28.47 -13.46 -19.72
N LYS A 153 -28.54 -12.19 -20.07
CA LYS A 153 -29.66 -11.57 -20.78
C LYS A 153 -29.34 -11.37 -22.26
N ASP A 154 -30.23 -11.90 -23.10
CA ASP A 154 -30.32 -11.60 -24.54
C ASP A 154 -31.74 -11.10 -24.85
N GLY A 155 -31.82 -9.87 -25.34
CA GLY A 155 -33.05 -9.10 -25.41
C GLY A 155 -33.69 -8.99 -24.03
N ARG A 156 -34.92 -9.46 -23.88
CA ARG A 156 -35.64 -9.45 -22.60
C ARG A 156 -35.52 -10.78 -21.84
N LYS A 157 -34.94 -11.81 -22.46
CA LYS A 157 -34.93 -13.18 -21.95
C LYS A 157 -33.70 -13.43 -21.09
N ALA A 158 -33.88 -14.12 -19.96
CA ALA A 158 -32.77 -14.75 -19.25
C ALA A 158 -32.49 -16.11 -19.89
N ILE A 159 -31.23 -16.37 -20.19
CA ILE A 159 -30.74 -17.58 -20.84
C ILE A 159 -29.81 -18.28 -19.84
N HIS A 160 -29.98 -19.59 -19.66
CA HIS A 160 -29.19 -20.45 -18.76
C HIS A 160 -29.20 -20.05 -17.26
N ALA A 161 -30.14 -19.21 -16.83
CA ALA A 161 -30.29 -18.88 -15.41
C ALA A 161 -30.65 -20.15 -14.61
N GLY A 162 -29.88 -20.41 -13.55
CA GLY A 162 -29.95 -21.61 -12.72
C GLY A 162 -29.17 -22.82 -13.25
N THR A 163 -28.51 -22.70 -14.41
CA THR A 163 -27.67 -23.78 -14.97
C THR A 163 -26.22 -23.36 -15.21
N ASP A 164 -26.00 -22.12 -15.64
CA ASP A 164 -24.68 -21.61 -16.01
C ASP A 164 -24.50 -20.21 -15.38
N GLY A 165 -23.29 -19.90 -14.93
CA GLY A 165 -22.92 -18.56 -14.47
C GLY A 165 -22.19 -17.79 -15.55
N TYR A 166 -22.57 -16.52 -15.73
CA TYR A 166 -21.88 -15.59 -16.62
C TYR A 166 -21.61 -14.27 -15.91
N TYR A 167 -20.34 -13.90 -15.84
CA TYR A 167 -19.88 -12.73 -15.10
C TYR A 167 -18.95 -11.88 -15.95
N TRP A 168 -19.23 -10.59 -16.07
CA TRP A 168 -18.32 -9.70 -16.79
C TRP A 168 -16.97 -9.60 -16.09
N THR A 169 -15.90 -9.65 -16.89
CA THR A 169 -14.62 -9.05 -16.53
C THR A 169 -14.54 -7.65 -17.11
N THR A 170 -13.63 -6.83 -16.61
CA THR A 170 -13.41 -5.47 -17.15
C THR A 170 -12.57 -5.44 -18.42
N THR A 171 -12.04 -6.58 -18.88
CA THR A 171 -11.09 -6.65 -19.99
C THR A 171 -11.82 -6.85 -21.32
N ARG A 172 -11.57 -5.95 -22.28
CA ARG A 172 -12.10 -6.04 -23.65
C ARG A 172 -11.34 -7.10 -24.43
N ASN A 173 -12.03 -7.83 -25.31
CA ASN A 173 -11.37 -8.75 -26.25
C ASN A 173 -10.50 -7.95 -27.23
N GLU A 174 -9.22 -8.28 -27.29
CA GLU A 174 -8.23 -7.67 -28.17
C GLU A 174 -8.41 -8.04 -29.64
N GLN A 175 -9.03 -9.20 -29.93
CA GLN A 175 -9.24 -9.70 -31.28
C GLN A 175 -10.52 -9.17 -31.92
N ASN A 176 -11.54 -8.88 -31.10
CA ASN A 176 -12.82 -8.36 -31.55
C ASN A 176 -13.32 -7.28 -30.59
N THR A 177 -13.25 -6.03 -31.03
CA THR A 177 -13.64 -4.89 -30.18
C THR A 177 -15.13 -4.89 -29.83
N LYS A 178 -15.98 -5.71 -30.46
CA LYS A 178 -17.39 -5.86 -30.05
C LYS A 178 -17.60 -6.78 -28.85
N GLU A 179 -16.55 -7.46 -28.40
CA GLU A 179 -16.61 -8.43 -27.32
C GLU A 179 -15.78 -7.99 -26.11
N ALA A 180 -16.15 -8.52 -24.96
CA ALA A 180 -15.35 -8.48 -23.74
C ALA A 180 -15.27 -9.87 -23.13
N TYR A 181 -14.27 -10.10 -22.30
CA TYR A 181 -14.14 -11.39 -21.61
C TYR A 181 -15.13 -11.48 -20.45
N CYS A 182 -15.75 -12.64 -20.31
CA CYS A 182 -16.55 -13.01 -19.16
C CYS A 182 -16.07 -14.34 -18.59
N VAL A 183 -16.35 -14.58 -17.31
CA VAL A 183 -16.25 -15.91 -16.73
C VAL A 183 -17.53 -16.66 -17.02
N HIS A 184 -17.37 -17.84 -17.60
CA HIS A 184 -18.44 -18.80 -17.82
C HIS A 184 -18.18 -20.04 -16.98
N PHE A 185 -19.19 -20.48 -16.24
CA PHE A 185 -19.14 -21.78 -15.59
C PHE A 185 -20.46 -22.52 -15.68
N ASN A 186 -20.37 -23.83 -15.58
CA ASN A 186 -21.47 -24.72 -15.20
C ASN A 186 -20.89 -25.82 -14.30
N LYS A 187 -21.70 -26.84 -13.96
CA LYS A 187 -21.26 -27.93 -13.07
C LYS A 187 -20.03 -28.71 -13.58
N ASP A 188 -19.76 -28.70 -14.89
CA ASP A 188 -18.74 -29.55 -15.53
C ASP A 188 -17.50 -28.75 -15.96
N LYS A 189 -17.59 -27.43 -16.09
CA LYS A 189 -16.49 -26.57 -16.56
C LYS A 189 -16.53 -25.16 -16.01
N ILE A 190 -15.35 -24.56 -15.91
CA ILE A 190 -15.13 -23.14 -15.58
C ILE A 190 -14.10 -22.61 -16.58
N GLU A 191 -14.41 -21.53 -17.29
CA GLU A 191 -13.58 -20.97 -18.35
C GLU A 191 -13.78 -19.46 -18.49
N ILE A 192 -12.84 -18.80 -19.16
CA ILE A 192 -12.97 -17.40 -19.58
C ILE A 192 -13.20 -17.40 -21.08
N ILE A 193 -14.28 -16.77 -21.52
CA ILE A 193 -14.67 -16.70 -22.94
C ILE A 193 -15.01 -15.27 -23.34
N PRO A 194 -14.87 -14.90 -24.61
CA PRO A 194 -15.41 -13.64 -25.11
C PRO A 194 -16.93 -13.72 -25.30
N MET A 195 -17.64 -12.65 -24.97
CA MET A 195 -19.06 -12.45 -25.27
C MET A 195 -19.31 -11.06 -25.83
N ASP A 196 -20.36 -10.92 -26.65
CA ASP A 196 -20.79 -9.62 -27.17
C ASP A 196 -21.10 -8.68 -26.01
N ARG A 197 -20.49 -7.48 -26.04
CA ARG A 197 -20.62 -6.45 -25.00
C ARG A 197 -22.07 -5.99 -24.78
N ALA A 198 -22.96 -6.22 -25.74
CA ALA A 198 -24.36 -5.86 -25.66
C ALA A 198 -25.23 -6.85 -24.85
N TYR A 199 -24.70 -8.01 -24.43
CA TYR A 199 -25.41 -8.91 -23.54
C TYR A 199 -25.39 -8.41 -22.09
N GLY A 200 -26.45 -8.73 -21.34
CA GLY A 200 -26.51 -8.40 -19.93
C GLY A 200 -25.96 -9.52 -19.08
N LEU A 201 -24.88 -9.30 -18.35
CA LEU A 201 -24.30 -10.29 -17.43
C LEU A 201 -24.21 -9.70 -16.02
N SER A 202 -24.12 -10.57 -15.02
CA SER A 202 -23.89 -10.15 -13.64
C SER A 202 -22.46 -9.61 -13.46
N VAL A 203 -22.30 -8.75 -12.46
CA VAL A 203 -20.99 -8.21 -12.06
C VAL A 203 -20.75 -8.55 -10.61
N ARG A 204 -19.63 -9.22 -10.35
CA ARG A 204 -19.12 -9.49 -8.99
C ARG A 204 -18.08 -8.41 -8.68
N PRO A 205 -18.39 -7.49 -7.75
CA PRO A 205 -17.44 -6.46 -7.35
C PRO A 205 -16.34 -7.05 -6.46
N GLY A 206 -15.23 -6.34 -6.40
CA GLY A 206 -14.17 -6.59 -5.45
C GLY A 206 -13.38 -5.33 -5.15
N ILE A 207 -12.52 -5.41 -4.13
CA ILE A 207 -11.64 -4.32 -3.73
C ILE A 207 -10.21 -4.74 -4.07
N PRO A 208 -9.48 -3.96 -4.89
CA PRO A 208 -8.10 -4.29 -5.23
C PRO A 208 -7.21 -4.39 -3.99
N GLY A 209 -6.37 -5.42 -3.96
CA GLY A 209 -5.26 -5.52 -3.03
C GLY A 209 -4.01 -4.87 -3.61
N PHE A 210 -3.22 -4.22 -2.75
CA PHE A 210 -1.93 -3.64 -3.08
C PHE A 210 -0.85 -4.28 -2.21
N ILE A 211 0.21 -4.72 -2.86
CA ILE A 211 1.39 -5.25 -2.20
C ILE A 211 2.47 -4.19 -2.28
N PHE A 212 2.83 -3.67 -1.12
CA PHE A 212 3.97 -2.80 -0.93
C PHE A 212 5.19 -3.70 -0.74
N ASP A 213 5.77 -4.14 -1.86
CA ASP A 213 6.98 -4.97 -1.87
C ASP A 213 8.20 -4.06 -1.69
N GLU A 214 9.12 -4.40 -0.79
CA GLU A 214 10.38 -3.66 -0.61
C GLU A 214 11.28 -3.68 -1.85
N GLU A 215 11.04 -4.58 -2.82
CA GLU A 215 11.76 -4.65 -4.09
C GLU A 215 11.07 -3.88 -5.24
N ALA A 216 9.96 -3.18 -4.97
CA ALA A 216 9.15 -2.52 -6.00
C ALA A 216 9.87 -1.35 -6.70
N ASP A 217 9.94 -1.39 -8.03
CA ASP A 217 10.51 -0.33 -8.87
C ASP A 217 9.46 0.69 -9.37
N THR A 218 8.17 0.46 -9.07
CA THR A 218 7.04 1.32 -9.47
C THR A 218 6.23 1.75 -8.27
N ASN A 219 5.66 2.95 -8.31
CA ASN A 219 4.87 3.48 -7.19
C ASN A 219 3.70 2.52 -6.88
N PRO A 220 3.59 2.01 -5.64
CA PRO A 220 2.59 1.03 -5.28
C PRO A 220 1.16 1.60 -5.18
N VAL A 221 0.96 2.91 -5.15
CA VAL A 221 -0.39 3.53 -5.21
C VAL A 221 -0.59 4.23 -6.56
N PRO A 222 -1.45 3.70 -7.46
CA PRO A 222 -1.83 4.42 -8.67
C PRO A 222 -2.56 5.71 -8.31
N LEU A 223 -2.21 6.81 -9.01
CA LEU A 223 -2.75 8.16 -8.77
C LEU A 223 -4.29 8.15 -8.64
N GLY A 224 -4.81 8.74 -7.55
CA GLY A 224 -6.24 8.94 -7.32
C GLY A 224 -6.99 7.77 -6.69
N GLN A 225 -6.29 6.72 -6.22
CA GLN A 225 -6.94 5.63 -5.48
C GLN A 225 -6.92 5.89 -3.97
N TYR A 226 -8.12 5.99 -3.40
CA TYR A 226 -8.38 6.08 -1.97
C TYR A 226 -8.95 4.73 -1.49
N ASN A 227 -8.83 4.42 -0.20
CA ASN A 227 -9.43 3.23 0.43
C ASN A 227 -9.07 1.88 -0.22
N VAL A 228 -7.80 1.51 -0.29
CA VAL A 228 -7.37 0.23 -0.87
C VAL A 228 -6.91 -0.76 0.20
N PHE A 229 -7.00 -2.08 -0.04
CA PHE A 229 -6.41 -3.05 0.89
C PHE A 229 -4.91 -3.18 0.67
N ALA A 230 -4.12 -2.93 1.69
CA ALA A 230 -2.66 -2.98 1.62
C ALA A 230 -2.07 -4.15 2.39
N SER A 231 -0.98 -4.71 1.84
CA SER A 231 -0.06 -5.59 2.57
C SER A 231 1.36 -5.07 2.37
N LEU A 232 2.12 -4.84 3.46
CA LEU A 232 3.56 -4.58 3.35
C LEU A 232 4.31 -5.91 3.38
N LYS A 233 5.13 -6.15 2.36
CA LYS A 233 5.98 -7.34 2.22
C LYS A 233 7.43 -6.89 2.36
N THR A 234 8.08 -7.35 3.43
CA THR A 234 9.49 -7.01 3.69
C THR A 234 10.25 -8.24 4.18
N SER A 235 11.58 -8.16 4.17
CA SER A 235 12.50 -9.16 4.73
C SER A 235 13.06 -8.74 6.09
N PHE A 236 12.24 -8.21 7.02
CA PHE A 236 12.76 -7.78 8.32
C PHE A 236 13.41 -8.92 9.10
N GLU A 237 14.66 -8.69 9.51
CA GLU A 237 15.29 -9.44 10.58
C GLU A 237 14.76 -8.90 11.92
N GLU A 238 14.43 -9.81 12.85
CA GLU A 238 13.97 -9.44 14.19
C GLU A 238 15.03 -8.60 14.92
N ASP A 239 14.59 -7.66 15.75
CA ASP A 239 15.43 -6.82 16.62
C ASP A 239 16.47 -5.92 15.92
N VAL A 240 16.37 -5.73 14.60
CA VAL A 240 17.20 -4.79 13.84
C VAL A 240 16.38 -3.54 13.48
N TRP A 241 16.87 -2.35 13.84
CA TRP A 241 16.25 -1.10 13.44
C TRP A 241 16.27 -0.96 11.91
N ARG A 242 15.21 -0.41 11.32
CA ARG A 242 15.15 -0.17 9.86
C ARG A 242 14.35 1.09 9.52
N PRO A 243 14.63 1.73 8.38
CA PRO A 243 13.79 2.80 7.86
C PRO A 243 12.44 2.25 7.39
N ILE A 244 11.37 3.02 7.62
CA ILE A 244 10.07 2.79 7.02
C ILE A 244 9.49 4.12 6.54
N CYS A 245 8.92 4.13 5.34
CA CYS A 245 8.17 5.25 4.79
C CYS A 245 7.10 4.68 3.85
N VAL A 246 5.87 4.59 4.33
CA VAL A 246 4.75 3.98 3.61
C VAL A 246 3.78 5.05 3.11
N PRO A 247 3.09 4.83 1.98
CA PRO A 247 2.16 5.80 1.41
C PRO A 247 0.80 5.82 2.13
N PHE A 248 0.74 5.42 3.39
CA PHE A 248 -0.48 5.39 4.18
C PHE A 248 -0.20 5.52 5.66
N THR A 249 -1.20 5.98 6.41
CA THR A 249 -1.12 6.07 7.86
C THR A 249 -1.33 4.69 8.49
N ILE A 250 -0.52 4.35 9.51
CA ILE A 250 -0.67 3.12 10.31
C ILE A 250 -0.99 3.53 11.74
N ASN A 251 -2.24 3.39 12.15
CA ASN A 251 -2.73 3.71 13.49
C ASN A 251 -3.06 2.44 14.31
N GLN A 252 -3.39 2.67 15.58
CA GLN A 252 -4.07 1.70 16.44
C GLN A 252 -5.57 1.84 16.21
N GLU A 253 -6.20 0.81 15.63
CA GLU A 253 -7.62 0.83 15.27
C GLU A 253 -8.24 -0.54 15.54
N ASP A 254 -9.36 -0.56 16.27
CA ASP A 254 -10.09 -1.79 16.59
C ASP A 254 -10.57 -2.49 15.30
N GLY A 255 -10.32 -3.79 15.19
CA GLY A 255 -10.73 -4.60 14.02
C GLY A 255 -9.75 -4.56 12.84
N HIS A 256 -8.72 -3.73 12.89
CA HIS A 256 -7.61 -3.70 11.93
C HIS A 256 -6.34 -4.31 12.55
N CYS A 257 -5.32 -4.56 11.72
CA CYS A 257 -3.98 -4.85 12.26
C CYS A 257 -3.54 -3.68 13.13
N ASN A 258 -2.92 -3.93 14.26
CA ASN A 258 -2.43 -2.90 15.17
C ASN A 258 -0.99 -2.53 14.82
N LEU A 259 -0.58 -1.28 15.06
CA LEU A 259 0.83 -0.90 14.85
C LEU A 259 1.77 -1.77 15.71
N LEU A 260 1.30 -2.20 16.89
CA LEU A 260 2.02 -3.11 17.79
C LEU A 260 2.22 -4.52 17.24
N ASP A 261 1.42 -4.95 16.27
CA ASP A 261 1.62 -6.24 15.59
C ASP A 261 2.82 -6.18 14.62
N ILE A 262 3.21 -4.97 14.23
CA ILE A 262 4.22 -4.72 13.20
C ILE A 262 5.54 -4.29 13.83
N VAL A 263 5.49 -3.30 14.72
CA VAL A 263 6.67 -2.65 15.30
C VAL A 263 6.58 -2.63 16.82
N SER A 264 7.72 -2.88 17.48
CA SER A 264 7.87 -2.74 18.92
C SER A 264 8.27 -1.30 19.31
N LYS A 265 8.90 -0.54 18.41
CA LYS A 265 9.29 0.86 18.62
C LYS A 265 9.26 1.65 17.31
N VAL A 266 8.96 2.94 17.43
CA VAL A 266 9.02 3.94 16.34
C VAL A 266 9.88 5.10 16.81
N ALA A 267 10.77 5.60 15.95
CA ALA A 267 11.66 6.70 16.25
C ALA A 267 11.66 7.74 15.10
N VAL A 268 11.64 9.02 15.46
CA VAL A 268 11.66 10.15 14.53
C VAL A 268 13.03 10.77 14.44
N PHE A 269 13.39 11.22 13.23
CA PHE A 269 14.64 11.94 13.01
C PHE A 269 14.62 13.32 13.69
N LYS A 270 15.71 13.66 14.38
CA LYS A 270 15.92 14.92 15.12
C LYS A 270 17.15 15.70 14.66
N GLY A 271 17.62 15.42 13.45
CA GLY A 271 18.79 16.07 12.87
C GLY A 271 20.09 15.35 13.20
N ILE A 272 21.19 16.05 12.94
CA ILE A 272 22.54 15.56 13.19
C ILE A 272 23.16 16.42 14.27
N LYS A 273 23.72 15.77 15.27
CA LYS A 273 24.44 16.42 16.36
C LYS A 273 25.76 15.71 16.58
N ASP A 274 26.85 16.47 16.56
CA ASP A 274 28.22 15.98 16.81
C ASP A 274 28.59 14.78 15.90
N GLY A 275 28.18 14.81 14.63
CA GLY A 275 28.43 13.74 13.66
C GLY A 275 27.60 12.46 13.88
N VAL A 276 26.55 12.52 14.70
CA VAL A 276 25.63 11.42 14.99
C VAL A 276 24.22 11.79 14.53
N ALA A 277 23.59 10.93 13.74
CA ALA A 277 22.20 11.04 13.38
C ALA A 277 21.33 10.73 14.61
N GLN A 278 20.56 11.73 15.06
CA GLN A 278 19.76 11.65 16.27
C GLN A 278 18.34 11.24 15.94
N PHE A 279 17.82 10.29 16.71
CA PHE A 279 16.44 9.86 16.68
C PHE A 279 15.87 9.81 18.09
N GLU A 280 14.58 10.11 18.20
CA GLU A 280 13.83 10.03 19.46
C GLU A 280 12.65 9.08 19.31
N THR A 281 12.46 8.19 20.28
CA THR A 281 11.33 7.25 20.29
C THR A 281 10.03 8.03 20.46
N LEU A 282 9.03 7.71 19.64
CA LEU A 282 7.67 8.18 19.78
C LEU A 282 6.83 7.20 20.60
N GLU A 283 5.88 7.73 21.35
CA GLU A 283 4.78 6.90 21.85
C GLU A 283 4.00 6.31 20.68
N ILE A 284 3.85 4.99 20.67
CA ILE A 284 3.27 4.21 19.57
C ILE A 284 1.82 4.61 19.28
N GLY A 285 1.12 5.21 20.25
CA GLY A 285 -0.25 5.73 20.09
C GLY A 285 -0.38 6.82 19.03
N ASN A 286 0.71 7.47 18.61
CA ASN A 286 0.71 8.48 17.56
C ASN A 286 0.78 7.90 16.13
N GLY A 287 0.93 6.58 15.99
CA GLY A 287 0.94 5.92 14.69
C GLY A 287 2.19 6.20 13.84
N ILE A 288 2.19 5.67 12.63
CA ILE A 288 3.10 6.07 11.53
C ILE A 288 2.27 6.93 10.59
N VAL A 289 2.69 8.18 10.38
CA VAL A 289 2.00 9.09 9.47
C VAL A 289 2.37 8.77 8.02
N CYS A 290 1.37 8.80 7.15
CA CYS A 290 1.54 8.67 5.70
C CYS A 290 2.72 9.49 5.17
N GLY A 291 3.57 8.86 4.35
CA GLY A 291 4.72 9.48 3.69
C GLY A 291 5.82 10.00 4.60
N THR A 292 5.67 9.90 5.91
CA THR A 292 6.69 10.37 6.84
C THR A 292 7.71 9.25 7.06
N PRO A 293 9.02 9.52 6.89
CA PRO A 293 10.05 8.52 7.15
C PRO A 293 10.36 8.39 8.64
N TYR A 294 10.40 7.15 9.13
CA TYR A 294 10.73 6.79 10.51
C TYR A 294 11.88 5.77 10.55
N LEU A 295 12.48 5.59 11.73
CA LEU A 295 13.14 4.33 12.07
C LEU A 295 12.19 3.49 12.92
N VAL A 296 12.12 2.20 12.66
CA VAL A 296 11.28 1.26 13.42
C VAL A 296 12.06 0.03 13.83
N LEU A 297 11.67 -0.52 14.98
CA LEU A 297 12.12 -1.83 15.44
C LEU A 297 10.98 -2.82 15.23
N PRO A 298 11.15 -3.89 14.43
CA PRO A 298 10.11 -4.91 14.21
C PRO A 298 9.66 -5.58 15.53
N ALA A 299 8.44 -6.11 15.55
CA ALA A 299 7.94 -6.97 16.64
C ALA A 299 8.32 -8.45 16.39
N SER A 300 8.53 -9.26 17.43
CA SER A 300 8.97 -10.67 17.36
C SER A 300 7.93 -11.68 16.79
N GLY A 301 6.86 -11.19 16.15
CA GLY A 301 5.79 -11.98 15.53
C GLY A 301 5.62 -11.70 14.03
N TYR A 302 6.65 -11.10 13.41
CA TYR A 302 6.61 -10.35 12.15
C TYR A 302 6.14 -11.12 10.90
N ASN A 303 6.18 -12.45 10.90
CA ASN A 303 6.00 -13.26 9.68
C ASN A 303 4.56 -13.31 9.10
N SER A 304 3.60 -12.57 9.66
CA SER A 304 2.32 -12.32 8.99
C SER A 304 2.40 -11.03 8.19
N THR A 305 2.26 -11.12 6.86
CA THR A 305 2.00 -10.00 5.93
C THR A 305 1.37 -8.83 6.66
N MET A 306 2.10 -7.73 6.79
CA MET A 306 1.69 -6.59 7.61
C MET A 306 0.27 -6.19 7.26
N GLY A 307 -0.61 -6.36 8.25
CA GLY A 307 -1.98 -6.81 8.03
C GLY A 307 -2.79 -6.03 7.00
N ASN A 308 -3.76 -6.73 6.46
CA ASN A 308 -4.65 -6.22 5.42
C ASN A 308 -5.49 -5.05 5.96
N ARG A 309 -5.19 -3.82 5.53
CA ARG A 309 -5.90 -2.61 5.97
C ARG A 309 -6.48 -1.86 4.79
N LEU A 310 -7.68 -1.31 4.96
CA LEU A 310 -8.20 -0.27 4.10
C LEU A 310 -7.40 1.02 4.39
N ILE A 311 -6.73 1.58 3.39
CA ILE A 311 -5.85 2.72 3.59
C ILE A 311 -6.16 3.85 2.60
N ASN A 312 -6.03 5.09 3.08
CA ASN A 312 -5.96 6.27 2.24
C ASN A 312 -4.51 6.47 1.77
N GLY A 313 -4.24 5.99 0.56
CA GLY A 313 -2.93 6.10 -0.08
C GLY A 313 -2.61 7.54 -0.51
N GLU A 314 -1.37 8.00 -0.31
CA GLU A 314 -0.88 9.25 -0.90
C GLU A 314 0.28 9.00 -1.86
N GLY A 315 0.20 9.58 -3.06
CA GLY A 315 1.26 9.47 -4.07
C GLY A 315 2.50 10.32 -3.76
N THR A 316 2.39 11.28 -2.83
CA THR A 316 3.49 12.14 -2.40
C THR A 316 4.33 11.44 -1.36
N VAL A 317 5.64 11.39 -1.57
CA VAL A 317 6.59 10.92 -0.57
C VAL A 317 7.07 12.10 0.28
N GLY A 318 7.03 11.94 1.60
CA GLY A 318 7.44 12.97 2.54
C GLY A 318 8.92 12.90 2.91
N ALA A 319 9.31 13.88 3.73
CA ALA A 319 10.65 14.00 4.28
C ALA A 319 10.61 14.79 5.60
N VAL A 320 11.58 14.53 6.48
CA VAL A 320 11.78 15.28 7.72
C VAL A 320 13.10 16.02 7.60
N THR A 321 13.07 17.35 7.67
CA THR A 321 14.27 18.19 7.58
C THR A 321 14.56 18.83 8.92
N GLU A 322 15.78 18.62 9.40
CA GLU A 322 16.29 19.16 10.66
C GLU A 322 17.69 19.74 10.42
N GLY A 323 17.80 21.07 10.44
CA GLY A 323 19.02 21.77 10.09
C GLY A 323 19.45 21.55 8.64
N THR A 324 20.66 21.02 8.43
CA THR A 324 21.26 20.76 7.10
C THR A 324 20.97 19.37 6.55
N ALA A 325 20.23 18.55 7.30
CA ALA A 325 19.95 17.15 7.00
C ALA A 325 18.46 16.91 6.77
N THR A 326 18.15 16.13 5.74
CA THR A 326 16.80 15.74 5.35
C THR A 326 16.72 14.23 5.32
N TYR A 327 15.93 13.65 6.21
CA TYR A 327 15.56 12.23 6.15
C TYR A 327 14.43 12.08 5.14
N GLN A 328 14.74 11.47 4.00
CA GLN A 328 13.91 11.45 2.80
C GLN A 328 13.33 10.06 2.58
N GLY A 329 12.01 9.96 2.54
CA GLY A 329 11.32 8.72 2.20
C GLY A 329 11.47 8.32 0.74
N THR A 330 11.20 7.05 0.44
CA THR A 330 11.02 6.52 -0.92
C THR A 330 9.96 5.41 -0.93
N TYR A 331 9.03 5.45 -1.90
CA TYR A 331 8.05 4.36 -2.12
C TYR A 331 8.50 3.33 -3.15
N THR A 332 9.64 3.57 -3.80
CA THR A 332 10.21 2.67 -4.82
C THR A 332 11.68 2.43 -4.50
N LYS A 333 12.21 1.32 -4.99
CA LYS A 333 13.64 1.07 -4.95
C LYS A 333 14.35 2.17 -5.72
N LYS A 334 15.43 2.69 -5.15
CA LYS A 334 16.08 3.89 -5.69
C LYS A 334 17.58 3.85 -5.46
N VAL A 335 18.33 4.15 -6.51
CA VAL A 335 19.76 4.44 -6.42
C VAL A 335 19.95 5.75 -5.65
N ILE A 336 20.71 5.68 -4.56
CA ILE A 336 20.90 6.79 -3.64
C ILE A 336 22.01 7.70 -4.14
N PRO A 337 21.77 9.02 -4.28
CA PRO A 337 22.75 9.97 -4.79
C PRO A 337 24.08 9.93 -4.02
N ALA A 338 25.18 10.18 -4.74
CA ALA A 338 26.48 10.32 -4.12
C ALA A 338 26.47 11.41 -3.02
N GLY A 339 27.00 11.07 -1.85
CA GLY A 339 27.03 11.95 -0.67
C GLY A 339 25.80 11.88 0.24
N ALA A 340 24.70 11.25 -0.18
CA ALA A 340 23.61 10.88 0.72
C ALA A 340 23.95 9.58 1.47
N TYR A 341 23.15 9.20 2.48
CA TYR A 341 23.46 8.10 3.38
C TYR A 341 22.32 7.08 3.46
N ILE A 342 22.68 5.79 3.54
CA ILE A 342 21.75 4.66 3.71
C ILE A 342 21.94 4.05 5.09
N PHE A 343 20.84 3.69 5.75
CA PHE A 343 20.91 2.98 7.02
C PHE A 343 21.21 1.49 6.81
N ASP A 344 22.25 0.97 7.47
CA ASP A 344 22.67 -0.43 7.37
C ASP A 344 22.13 -1.33 8.52
N GLY A 345 21.26 -0.77 9.37
CA GLY A 345 20.75 -1.43 10.58
C GLY A 345 21.37 -0.90 11.87
N LYS A 346 22.52 -0.23 11.80
CA LYS A 346 23.21 0.36 12.96
C LYS A 346 23.72 1.77 12.70
N ASN A 347 24.18 2.04 11.49
CA ASN A 347 24.81 3.28 11.07
C ASN A 347 24.24 3.75 9.73
N PHE A 348 24.49 5.02 9.42
CA PHE A 348 24.24 5.61 8.11
C PHE A 348 25.54 5.60 7.30
N VAL A 349 25.58 4.85 6.21
CA VAL A 349 26.73 4.70 5.32
C VAL A 349 26.57 5.61 4.11
N LYS A 350 27.63 6.36 3.79
CA LYS A 350 27.62 7.30 2.67
C LYS A 350 27.59 6.54 1.35
N SER A 351 26.67 6.93 0.47
CA SER A 351 26.58 6.42 -0.90
C SER A 351 27.62 7.10 -1.79
N ASN A 352 28.26 6.31 -2.63
CA ASN A 352 29.08 6.76 -3.76
C ASN A 352 28.23 7.01 -5.03
N GLY A 353 26.91 6.83 -4.97
CA GLY A 353 26.01 6.87 -6.13
C GLY A 353 25.64 5.49 -6.68
N GLU A 354 26.11 4.40 -6.08
CA GLU A 354 25.82 3.03 -6.52
C GLU A 354 25.00 2.23 -5.51
N LEU A 355 24.85 2.73 -4.28
CA LEU A 355 24.04 2.06 -3.26
C LEU A 355 22.55 2.26 -3.51
N GLU A 356 21.76 1.21 -3.27
CA GLU A 356 20.31 1.24 -3.45
C GLU A 356 19.58 1.21 -2.10
N ALA A 357 18.56 2.06 -1.97
CA ALA A 357 17.57 1.94 -0.91
C ALA A 357 16.39 1.12 -1.44
N LYS A 358 15.89 0.21 -0.61
CA LYS A 358 14.67 -0.56 -0.89
C LYS A 358 13.43 0.34 -0.96
N ALA A 359 12.37 -0.12 -1.59
CA ALA A 359 11.09 0.55 -1.60
C ALA A 359 10.47 0.62 -0.19
N ASN A 360 9.65 1.65 0.03
CA ASN A 360 8.98 1.93 1.32
C ASN A 360 9.96 2.16 2.49
N THR A 361 11.17 2.66 2.18
CA THR A 361 12.21 2.98 3.16
C THR A 361 12.59 4.46 3.09
N ALA A 362 13.72 4.84 3.70
CA ALA A 362 14.21 6.20 3.68
C ALA A 362 15.74 6.24 3.64
N TYR A 363 16.28 7.36 3.18
CA TYR A 363 17.71 7.68 3.16
C TYR A 363 17.93 9.08 3.72
N LEU A 364 19.16 9.39 4.13
CA LEU A 364 19.50 10.67 4.71
C LEU A 364 20.29 11.52 3.72
N ALA A 365 19.71 12.62 3.26
CA ALA A 365 20.37 13.62 2.42
C ALA A 365 20.96 14.72 3.31
N ILE A 366 22.22 15.09 3.06
CA ILE A 366 22.92 16.11 3.86
C ILE A 366 23.55 17.13 2.92
N THR A 367 23.35 18.40 3.22
CA THR A 367 23.91 19.53 2.43
C THR A 367 25.26 20.02 2.96
N GLU A 368 25.63 19.61 4.18
CA GLU A 368 26.89 19.95 4.81
C GLU A 368 28.08 19.25 4.13
N SER A 369 29.15 20.02 3.91
CA SER A 369 30.39 19.52 3.32
C SER A 369 31.26 18.83 4.38
N ASN A 370 32.08 17.86 3.97
CA ASN A 370 33.03 17.12 4.84
C ASN A 370 32.41 16.16 5.87
N MET A 371 31.20 15.66 5.61
CA MET A 371 30.61 14.60 6.43
C MET A 371 31.36 13.26 6.27
N PRO A 372 31.53 12.49 7.37
CA PRO A 372 32.29 11.24 7.38
C PRO A 372 31.65 10.16 6.49
N GLU A 373 32.40 9.13 6.11
CA GLU A 373 31.89 7.99 5.32
C GLU A 373 30.83 7.17 6.05
N THR A 374 30.81 7.25 7.38
CA THR A 374 29.81 6.60 8.22
C THR A 374 29.38 7.55 9.32
N LEU A 375 28.08 7.69 9.51
CA LEU A 375 27.45 8.43 10.59
C LEU A 375 26.84 7.44 11.57
N ALA A 376 27.19 7.59 12.85
CA ALA A 376 26.56 6.80 13.89
C ALA A 376 25.08 7.17 14.01
N CYS A 377 24.24 6.23 14.41
CA CYS A 377 22.84 6.47 14.74
C CYS A 377 22.64 6.36 16.25
N ALA A 378 21.99 7.35 16.85
CA ALA A 378 21.57 7.32 18.24
C ALA A 378 20.06 7.38 18.35
N ILE A 379 19.49 6.55 19.25
CA ILE A 379 18.08 6.56 19.59
C ILE A 379 17.98 6.85 21.08
N ASP A 380 17.23 7.90 21.43
CA ASP A 380 17.11 8.40 22.81
C ASP A 380 18.48 8.68 23.46
N GLY A 381 19.41 9.23 22.65
CA GLY A 381 20.78 9.53 23.06
C GLY A 381 21.71 8.31 23.16
N LYS A 382 21.22 7.09 22.93
CA LYS A 382 22.03 5.87 22.92
C LYS A 382 22.45 5.49 21.49
N VAL A 383 23.76 5.47 21.24
CA VAL A 383 24.33 5.00 19.97
C VAL A 383 24.08 3.50 19.79
N LEU A 384 23.63 3.11 18.59
CA LEU A 384 23.29 1.72 18.27
C LEU A 384 24.51 0.81 18.10
N ASP A 385 25.62 1.34 17.59
CA ASP A 385 26.89 0.61 17.53
C ASP A 385 27.69 0.79 18.83
N GLU A 386 27.77 -0.28 19.62
CA GLU A 386 28.51 -0.33 20.89
C GLU A 386 30.03 -0.11 20.73
N ASN A 387 30.59 -0.29 19.53
CA ASN A 387 32.00 0.01 19.24
C ASN A 387 32.25 1.49 18.91
N LEU A 388 31.18 2.25 18.67
CA LEU A 388 31.17 3.69 18.43
C LEU A 388 30.48 4.47 19.56
N ALA A 389 29.89 3.78 20.55
CA ALA A 389 29.41 4.38 21.77
C ALA A 389 30.57 5.17 22.40
N GLY A 390 30.45 6.49 22.39
CA GLY A 390 31.41 7.37 23.05
C GLY A 390 31.60 6.85 24.47
N VAL A 391 32.79 6.35 24.77
CA VAL A 391 33.16 6.11 26.16
C VAL A 391 33.14 7.48 26.79
N GLU A 392 32.15 7.75 27.65
CA GLU A 392 32.18 8.94 28.49
C GLU A 392 33.58 9.02 29.09
N MET A 393 34.28 10.12 28.78
CA MET A 393 35.64 10.30 29.25
C MET A 393 35.56 10.31 30.77
N GLN A 394 36.06 9.26 31.42
CA GLN A 394 36.14 9.23 32.87
C GLN A 394 36.85 10.52 33.32
N GLN A 395 36.26 11.23 34.27
CA GLN A 395 36.90 12.39 34.90
C GLN A 395 38.12 11.91 35.68
N SER A 396 39.22 11.76 34.98
CA SER A 396 40.50 11.36 35.52
C SER A 396 41.54 12.39 35.11
N ASP A 397 42.51 12.59 36.01
CA ASP A 397 43.71 13.40 35.75
C ASP A 397 44.82 12.58 35.05
N ILE A 398 44.49 11.37 34.57
CA ILE A 398 45.41 10.53 33.82
C ILE A 398 45.76 11.23 32.51
N LYS A 399 47.06 11.22 32.19
CA LYS A 399 47.58 11.75 30.93
C LYS A 399 47.44 10.70 29.84
N VAL A 400 46.82 11.09 28.74
CA VAL A 400 46.55 10.22 27.58
C VAL A 400 47.09 10.85 26.30
N ASN A 401 47.32 10.00 25.31
CA ASN A 401 47.63 10.42 23.95
C ASN A 401 46.35 10.35 23.11
N VAL A 402 46.21 11.30 22.18
CA VAL A 402 45.07 11.40 21.27
C VAL A 402 45.58 11.18 19.85
N TYR A 403 44.98 10.25 19.13
CA TYR A 403 45.31 9.95 17.74
C TYR A 403 44.10 10.22 16.85
N ASN A 404 44.32 10.47 15.56
CA ASN A 404 43.24 10.43 14.57
C ASN A 404 42.97 8.99 14.10
N LEU A 405 41.98 8.80 13.24
CA LEU A 405 41.62 7.48 12.68
C LEU A 405 42.74 6.86 11.83
N GLN A 406 43.68 7.65 11.34
CA GLN A 406 44.86 7.20 10.59
C GLN A 406 46.03 6.80 11.53
N GLY A 407 45.84 6.82 12.85
CA GLY A 407 46.86 6.47 13.83
C GLY A 407 47.93 7.56 14.03
N MET A 408 47.76 8.75 13.48
CA MET A 408 48.66 9.88 13.71
C MET A 408 48.40 10.49 15.08
N LEU A 409 49.48 10.71 15.83
CA LEU A 409 49.44 11.38 17.12
C LEU A 409 49.06 12.86 16.93
N ILE A 410 47.92 13.26 17.49
CA ILE A 410 47.39 14.63 17.46
C ILE A 410 47.77 15.38 18.74
N ARG A 411 47.72 14.70 19.89
CA ARG A 411 48.10 15.26 21.19
C ARG A 411 48.82 14.23 22.04
N THR A 412 49.75 14.70 22.85
CA THR A 412 50.53 13.86 23.76
C THR A 412 50.38 14.33 25.19
N ALA A 413 50.27 13.36 26.11
CA ALA A 413 50.29 13.56 27.55
C ALA A 413 49.29 14.62 28.09
N VAL A 414 48.10 14.71 27.50
CA VAL A 414 47.03 15.62 27.91
C VAL A 414 46.13 14.97 28.95
N LYS A 415 45.60 15.76 29.89
CA LYS A 415 44.61 15.24 30.86
C LYS A 415 43.42 14.67 30.10
N GLN A 416 42.98 13.46 30.48
CA GLN A 416 41.94 12.72 29.77
C GLN A 416 40.68 13.56 29.56
N HIS A 417 40.15 14.23 30.59
CA HIS A 417 38.96 15.08 30.46
C HIS A 417 39.14 16.35 29.60
N LYS A 418 40.36 16.70 29.20
CA LYS A 418 40.69 17.83 28.29
C LYS A 418 41.25 17.37 26.96
N ALA A 419 41.23 16.06 26.70
CA ALA A 419 41.94 15.48 25.56
C ALA A 419 41.41 16.03 24.23
N LEU A 420 40.12 16.34 24.19
CA LEU A 420 39.42 16.81 22.99
C LEU A 420 39.34 18.35 22.90
N ASP A 421 39.67 19.10 23.96
CA ASP A 421 39.50 20.57 24.02
C ASP A 421 40.17 21.30 22.85
N GLY A 422 39.41 22.01 22.02
CA GLY A 422 39.95 22.74 20.86
C GLY A 422 40.40 21.90 19.64
N LEU A 423 40.21 20.57 19.63
CA LEU A 423 40.28 19.77 18.38
C LEU A 423 39.05 20.00 17.48
N GLN A 424 39.16 19.71 16.19
CA GLN A 424 37.99 19.75 15.28
C GLN A 424 36.99 18.65 15.65
N HIS A 425 35.70 18.82 15.35
CA HIS A 425 34.72 17.75 15.54
C HIS A 425 35.08 16.53 14.69
N GLY A 426 34.99 15.33 15.27
CA GLY A 426 35.43 14.11 14.62
C GLY A 426 35.73 12.98 15.61
N VAL A 427 36.16 11.84 15.08
CA VAL A 427 36.49 10.65 15.86
C VAL A 427 37.99 10.61 16.15
N TYR A 428 38.33 10.45 17.43
CA TYR A 428 39.69 10.33 17.93
C TYR A 428 39.90 8.99 18.60
N ILE A 429 41.15 8.54 18.66
CA ILE A 429 41.54 7.34 19.40
C ILE A 429 42.24 7.79 20.68
N ILE A 430 41.69 7.40 21.83
CA ILE A 430 42.23 7.70 23.16
C ILE A 430 42.30 6.38 23.92
N ASN A 431 43.48 6.00 24.41
CA ASN A 431 43.73 4.72 25.08
C ASN A 431 43.23 3.50 24.28
N GLY A 432 43.41 3.52 22.96
CA GLY A 432 43.01 2.42 22.07
C GLY A 432 41.50 2.32 21.82
N LYS A 433 40.69 3.26 22.32
CA LYS A 433 39.23 3.31 22.09
C LYS A 433 38.88 4.51 21.20
N LYS A 434 37.89 4.33 20.33
CA LYS A 434 37.32 5.43 19.53
C LYS A 434 36.44 6.30 20.43
N VAL A 435 36.63 7.61 20.36
CA VAL A 435 35.92 8.62 21.15
C VAL A 435 35.54 9.76 20.20
N CYS A 436 34.26 10.12 20.15
CA CYS A 436 33.78 11.28 19.40
C CYS A 436 33.99 12.57 20.21
N LYS A 437 34.36 13.65 19.51
CA LYS A 437 34.37 15.00 20.06
C LYS A 437 33.09 15.77 19.74
#